data_AF-A0A6J4N8T9-F1
#
_entry.id   AF-A0A6J4N8T9-F1
#
_cell.length_a   1.000
_cell.length_b   1.000
_cell.length_c   1.000
_cell.angle_alpha   90.00
_cell.angle_beta   90.00
_cell.angle_gamma   90.00
#
_symmetry.space_group_name_H-M   'P 1'
#
loop_
_entity.id
_entity.type
_entity.pdbx_description
1 polymer ?
#
loop_
_entity_poly.entity_id
_entity_poly.type
_entity_poly.pdbx_seq_one_letter_code
_entity_poly.pdbx_strand_id
1 'polypeptide(L)' 'MDAIELLQRYQAGETDFRGENLCGADLGGADLIGADLTGTDLRGANLVLAYLNRANLS' A
#
# COMPACT_ATOMS: atom_id res chain seq x y z
N MET A 1 -4.75 -1.86 -9.22
CA MET A 1 -5.16 -0.70 -8.40
C MET A 1 -4.07 0.36 -8.54
N ASP A 2 -4.42 1.64 -8.58
CA ASP A 2 -3.41 2.70 -8.50
C ASP A 2 -3.24 3.21 -7.06
N ALA A 3 -2.27 4.12 -6.83
CA ALA A 3 -2.02 4.66 -5.50
C ALA A 3 -3.22 5.45 -4.95
N ILE A 4 -3.96 6.18 -5.79
CA ILE A 4 -5.08 7.01 -5.36
C ILE A 4 -6.21 6.12 -4.86
N GLU A 5 -6.54 5.07 -5.60
CA GLU A 5 -7.57 4.10 -5.26
C GLU A 5 -7.22 3.38 -3.94
N LEU A 6 -5.97 2.94 -3.77
CA LEU A 6 -5.52 2.33 -2.53
C LEU A 6 -5.67 3.29 -1.33
N LEU A 7 -5.25 4.55 -1.48
CA LEU A 7 -5.33 5.52 -0.40
C LEU A 7 -6.78 5.86 -0.03
N GLN A 8 -7.69 5.90 -1.01
CA GLN A 8 -9.12 6.08 -0.76
C GLN A 8 -9.72 4.90 0.00
N ARG A 9 -9.40 3.67 -0.41
CA ARG A 9 -9.82 2.44 0.29
C ARG A 9 -9.31 2.41 1.72
N TYR A 10 -8.04 2.77 1.93
CA TYR A 10 -7.46 2.85 3.26
C TYR A 10 -8.13 3.92 4.14
N GLN A 11 -8.43 5.10 3.58
CA GLN A 11 -9.19 6.16 4.27
C GLN A 11 -10.62 5.72 4.63
N ALA A 12 -11.20 4.80 3.86
CA ALA A 12 -12.50 4.19 4.16
C ALA A 12 -12.42 3.09 5.24
N GLY A 13 -11.23 2.79 5.76
CA GLY A 13 -10.99 1.80 6.82
C GLY A 13 -10.62 0.41 6.30
N GLU A 14 -10.43 0.25 4.99
CA GLU A 14 -9.94 -1.00 4.42
C GLU A 14 -8.46 -1.19 4.73
N THR A 15 -8.08 -2.38 5.21
CA THR A 15 -6.69 -2.70 5.58
C THR A 15 -6.19 -3.97 4.90
N ASP A 16 -7.02 -4.67 4.13
CA ASP A 16 -6.66 -5.88 3.39
C ASP A 16 -6.43 -5.54 1.92
N PHE A 17 -5.16 -5.56 1.50
CA PHE A 17 -4.72 -5.29 0.12
C PHE A 17 -3.89 -6.44 -0.43
N ARG A 18 -4.10 -7.66 0.09
CA ARG A 18 -3.30 -8.83 -0.24
C ARG A 18 -3.43 -9.20 -1.71
N GLY A 19 -2.30 -9.52 -2.34
CA GLY A 19 -2.25 -9.96 -3.74
C GLY A 19 -2.60 -8.88 -4.77
N GLU A 20 -2.80 -7.63 -4.35
CA GLU A 20 -3.07 -6.52 -5.25
C GLU A 20 -1.86 -6.21 -6.15
N ASN A 21 -2.11 -5.60 -7.30
CA ASN A 21 -1.03 -5.09 -8.17
C ASN A 21 -0.89 -3.58 -8.00
N LEU A 22 0.23 -3.16 -7.43
CA LEU A 22 0.67 -1.79 -7.21
C LEU A 22 2.03 -1.52 -7.90
N CYS A 23 2.36 -2.31 -8.92
CA CYS A 23 3.61 -2.16 -9.66
C CYS A 23 3.71 -0.73 -10.22
N GLY A 24 4.77 -0.01 -9.87
CA GLY A 24 4.98 1.38 -10.29
C GLY A 24 4.10 2.42 -9.59
N ALA A 25 3.32 2.06 -8.57
CA ALA A 25 2.45 3.00 -7.87
C ALA A 25 3.26 4.06 -7.09
N ASP A 26 2.80 5.32 -7.10
CA ASP A 26 3.39 6.38 -6.28
C ASP A 26 2.75 6.42 -4.90
N LEU A 27 3.36 5.74 -3.94
CA LEU A 27 2.95 5.68 -2.53
C LEU A 27 3.87 6.54 -1.66
N GLY A 28 4.55 7.52 -2.24
CA GLY A 28 5.45 8.42 -1.52
C GLY A 28 4.70 9.17 -0.41
N GLY A 29 5.17 9.05 0.83
CA GLY A 29 4.53 9.67 1.99
C GLY A 29 3.20 9.05 2.41
N ALA A 30 2.77 7.93 1.82
CA ALA A 30 1.52 7.26 2.15
C ALA A 30 1.48 6.80 3.61
N ASP A 31 0.35 6.97 4.29
CA ASP A 31 0.07 6.31 5.58
C ASP A 31 -0.62 4.97 5.30
N LEU A 32 0.09 3.88 5.58
CA LEU A 32 -0.38 2.50 5.42
C LEU A 32 -0.05 1.67 6.66
N ILE A 33 -0.09 2.32 7.83
CA ILE A 33 0.22 1.70 9.12
C ILE A 33 -0.75 0.53 9.37
N GLY A 34 -0.21 -0.66 9.56
CA GLY A 34 -1.01 -1.86 9.84
C GLY A 34 -1.74 -2.46 8.63
N ALA A 35 -1.54 -1.93 7.41
CA ALA A 35 -2.11 -2.52 6.20
C ALA A 35 -1.52 -3.90 5.92
N ASP A 36 -2.35 -4.84 5.48
CA ASP A 36 -1.94 -6.14 4.99
C ASP A 36 -1.70 -6.08 3.48
N LEU A 37 -0.43 -6.02 3.10
CA LEU A 37 0.08 -5.99 1.72
C LEU A 37 0.74 -7.35 1.37
N THR A 38 0.32 -8.45 2.03
CA THR A 38 0.86 -9.78 1.77
C THR A 38 0.68 -10.16 0.31
N GLY A 39 1.77 -10.50 -0.38
CA GLY A 39 1.74 -10.91 -1.78
C GLY A 39 1.39 -9.79 -2.78
N THR A 40 1.29 -8.54 -2.33
CA THR A 40 1.05 -7.38 -3.21
C THR A 40 2.29 -7.15 -4.08
N ASP A 41 2.08 -6.92 -5.38
CA ASP A 41 3.16 -6.57 -6.29
C ASP A 41 3.53 -5.09 -6.14
N LEU A 42 4.62 -4.83 -5.42
CA LEU A 42 5.16 -3.49 -5.18
C LEU A 42 6.38 -3.17 -6.07
N ARG A 43 6.65 -3.96 -7.11
CA ARG A 43 7.82 -3.74 -7.98
C ARG A 43 7.77 -2.34 -8.59
N GLY A 44 8.84 -1.57 -8.41
CA GLY A 44 8.92 -0.20 -8.92
C GLY A 44 7.98 0.81 -8.25
N ALA A 45 7.24 0.43 -7.21
CA ALA A 45 6.45 1.39 -6.43
C ALA A 45 7.37 2.38 -5.70
N ASN A 46 6.99 3.66 -5.69
CA ASN A 46 7.66 4.66 -4.88
C ASN A 46 7.15 4.56 -3.44
N LEU A 47 8.00 4.12 -2.51
CA LEU A 47 7.69 4.02 -1.07
C LEU A 47 8.49 5.04 -0.24
N VAL A 48 9.06 6.07 -0.87
CA VAL A 48 9.84 7.09 -0.17
C VAL A 48 8.96 7.78 0.87
N LEU A 49 9.41 7.79 2.14
CA LEU A 49 8.68 8.35 3.28
C LEU A 49 7.31 7.72 3.57
N ALA A 50 6.98 6.56 2.99
CA ALA A 50 5.75 5.84 3.32
C ALA A 50 5.81 5.30 4.77
N TYR A 51 4.71 5.45 5.50
CA TYR A 51 4.54 4.95 6.86
C TYR A 51 3.97 3.52 6.82
N LEU A 52 4.84 2.52 6.89
CA LEU A 52 4.51 1.09 6.85
C LEU A 52 4.65 0.41 8.21
N ASN A 53 4.60 1.16 9.31
CA ASN A 53 4.72 0.58 10.65
C ASN A 53 3.63 -0.48 10.85
N ARG A 54 4.01 -1.69 11.29
CA ARG A 54 3.10 -2.83 11.47
C ARG A 54 2.38 -3.31 10.19
N ALA A 55 2.69 -2.79 9.01
CA ALA A 55 2.18 -3.34 7.78
C ALA A 55 2.73 -4.76 7.58
N ASN A 56 1.91 -5.66 7.03
CA ASN A 56 2.35 -6.99 6.64
C ASN A 56 2.77 -6.99 5.17
N LEU A 57 4.03 -7.35 4.88
CA LEU A 57 4.60 -7.37 3.52
C LEU A 57 5.07 -8.77 3.11
N SER A 58 5.00 -9.74 4.02
CA SER A 58 5.57 -11.08 3.89
C SER A 58 4.56 -12.12 3.41
#